data_AF-A0A2A5J4S9-F1
#
_entry.id   AF-A0A2A5J4S9-F1
#
_cell.length_a   1.000
_cell.length_b   1.000
_cell.length_c   1.000
_cell.angle_alpha   90.00
_cell.angle_beta   90.00
_cell.angle_gamma   90.00
#
_symmetry.space_group_name_H-M   'P 1'
#
loop_
_entity.id
_entity.type
_entity.pdbx_description
1 polymer ?
#
loop_
_entity_poly.entity_id
_entity_poly.type
_entity_poly.pdbx_seq_one_letter_code
_entity_poly.pdbx_strand_id
1 'polypeptide(L)'
;MKLKQIPTTYGDLVSGEDSQPAPLCRDAANPDLWFPRNNEAIAIAKQVCAQCPLTSRCLQFAQQSRETGVWGGQLLEHGKVRIRPLRDLAAEM
;
A
#
# COMPACT_ATOMS: atom_id res chain seq x y z
N MET A 1 5.75 39.67 -36.38
CA MET A 1 6.71 38.54 -36.46
C MET A 1 7.70 38.73 -35.31
N LYS A 2 7.87 37.89 -34.29
CA LYS A 2 7.66 36.45 -34.08
C LYS A 2 7.11 36.25 -32.66
N LEU A 3 5.95 35.61 -32.53
CA LEU A 3 5.52 34.99 -31.28
C LEU A 3 6.37 33.72 -31.13
N LYS A 4 7.34 33.72 -30.19
CA LYS A 4 8.04 32.50 -29.79
C LYS A 4 7.29 31.85 -28.63
N GLN A 5 6.24 31.14 -29.02
CA GLN A 5 5.86 29.80 -28.58
C GLN A 5 6.29 29.41 -27.14
N ILE A 6 5.32 29.44 -26.24
CA ILE A 6 5.28 28.61 -25.03
C ILE A 6 5.06 27.16 -25.50
N PRO A 7 5.92 26.18 -25.17
CA PRO A 7 5.68 24.80 -25.57
C PRO A 7 4.46 24.22 -24.83
N THR A 8 3.40 23.92 -25.59
CA THR A 8 2.13 23.31 -25.15
C THR A 8 2.22 21.78 -25.08
N THR A 9 3.36 21.24 -24.68
CA THR A 9 3.57 19.79 -24.58
C THR A 9 4.05 19.43 -23.20
N TYR A 10 3.23 18.64 -22.51
CA TYR A 10 3.46 18.00 -21.21
C TYR A 10 4.75 17.16 -21.11
N GLY A 11 5.54 17.07 -22.19
CA GLY A 11 6.74 16.24 -22.31
C GLY A 11 8.06 16.88 -21.86
N ASP A 12 8.15 18.21 -21.72
CA ASP A 12 9.43 18.89 -21.39
C ASP A 12 9.65 19.16 -19.90
N LEU A 13 8.69 18.83 -19.02
CA LEU A 13 8.83 18.99 -17.56
C LEU A 13 9.35 17.75 -16.83
N VAL A 14 9.49 16.61 -17.50
CA VAL A 14 9.99 15.36 -16.91
C VAL A 14 11.48 15.22 -17.25
N SER A 15 12.30 16.08 -16.67
CA SER A 15 13.74 15.88 -16.60
C SER A 15 14.10 15.39 -15.19
N GLY A 16 14.35 14.08 -15.06
CA GLY A 16 15.08 13.47 -13.92
C GLY A 16 14.23 12.62 -12.97
N GLU A 17 14.47 11.30 -12.99
CA GLU A 17 14.00 10.27 -12.05
C GLU A 17 12.48 10.18 -11.78
N ASP A 18 11.78 9.31 -12.51
CA ASP A 18 10.54 8.68 -12.05
C ASP A 18 10.86 7.69 -10.90
N SER A 19 11.32 8.22 -9.77
CA SER A 19 11.43 7.45 -8.53
C SER A 19 10.06 7.40 -7.88
N GLN A 20 9.07 6.78 -8.55
CA GLN A 20 7.86 6.40 -7.82
C GLN A 20 8.30 5.48 -6.67
N PRO A 21 8.02 5.84 -5.40
CA PRO A 21 8.48 5.03 -4.27
C PRO A 21 7.91 3.63 -4.41
N ALA A 22 8.78 2.62 -4.43
CA ALA A 22 8.36 1.24 -4.54
C ALA A 22 7.58 0.81 -3.29
N PRO A 23 6.56 -0.05 -3.43
CA PRO A 23 5.87 -0.59 -2.28
C PRO A 23 6.81 -1.51 -1.49
N LEU A 24 7.14 -1.15 -0.24
CA LEU A 24 8.01 -1.94 0.64
C LEU A 24 7.53 -3.39 0.86
N CYS A 25 6.23 -3.64 0.70
CA CYS A 25 5.69 -4.99 0.81
C CYS A 25 6.18 -5.95 -0.29
N ARG A 26 6.71 -5.42 -1.40
CA ARG A 26 7.28 -6.21 -2.50
C ARG A 26 8.60 -6.87 -2.13
N ASP A 27 9.41 -6.19 -1.32
CA ASP A 27 10.75 -6.66 -0.92
C ASP A 27 10.70 -7.56 0.34
N ALA A 28 9.52 -7.80 0.90
CA ALA A 28 9.36 -8.69 2.03
C ALA A 28 9.63 -10.14 1.61
N ALA A 29 10.45 -10.84 2.39
CA ALA A 29 10.88 -12.22 2.11
C ALA A 29 9.74 -13.25 2.08
N ASN A 30 8.58 -12.93 2.66
CA ASN A 30 7.46 -13.85 2.78
C ASN A 30 6.13 -13.23 2.29
N PRO A 31 5.56 -13.68 1.15
CA PRO A 31 4.29 -13.18 0.64
C PRO A 31 3.08 -13.61 1.48
N ASP A 32 3.15 -14.71 2.24
CA ASP A 32 2.08 -15.13 3.15
C ASP A 32 1.85 -14.12 4.29
N LEU A 33 2.82 -13.24 4.56
CA LEU A 33 2.68 -12.18 5.55
C LEU A 33 1.52 -11.23 5.22
N TRP A 34 1.21 -11.04 3.94
CA TRP A 34 0.10 -10.20 3.48
C TRP A 34 -1.27 -10.88 3.56
N PHE A 35 -1.28 -12.20 3.75
CA PHE A 35 -2.48 -13.03 3.96
C PHE A 35 -2.39 -13.75 5.31
N PRO A 36 -2.31 -12.99 6.42
CA PRO A 36 -1.98 -13.54 7.72
C PRO A 36 -3.07 -14.48 8.24
N ARG A 37 -2.64 -15.65 8.71
CA ARG A 37 -3.50 -16.69 9.30
C ARG A 37 -3.71 -16.51 10.80
N ASN A 38 -2.78 -15.85 11.45
CA ASN A 38 -2.84 -15.50 12.86
C ASN A 38 -2.56 -14.02 13.00
N ASN A 39 -2.57 -13.57 14.23
CA ASN A 39 -2.65 -12.16 14.48
C ASN A 39 -1.31 -11.49 14.79
N GLU A 40 -0.34 -12.28 15.22
CA GLU A 40 1.06 -11.90 15.21
C GLU A 40 1.48 -11.51 13.78
N ALA A 41 1.12 -12.32 12.78
CA ALA A 41 1.37 -12.01 11.38
C ALA A 41 0.65 -10.73 10.92
N ILE A 42 -0.58 -10.47 11.38
CA ILE A 42 -1.26 -9.18 11.13
C ILE A 42 -0.46 -8.01 11.70
N ALA A 43 0.02 -8.12 12.93
CA ALA A 43 0.78 -7.05 13.60
C ALA A 43 2.08 -6.75 12.83
N ILE A 44 2.82 -7.79 12.46
CA ILE A 44 4.07 -7.69 11.68
C ILE A 44 3.77 -7.05 10.32
N ALA A 45 2.76 -7.51 9.59
CA ALA A 45 2.38 -6.95 8.30
C ALA A 45 2.02 -5.46 8.41
N LYS A 46 1.26 -5.07 9.44
CA LYS A 46 0.92 -3.67 9.70
C LYS A 46 2.15 -2.81 9.99
N GLN A 47 3.13 -3.33 10.74
CA GLN A 47 4.39 -2.62 11.02
C GLN A 47 5.21 -2.37 9.76
N VAL A 48 5.24 -3.32 8.83
CA VAL A 48 5.92 -3.12 7.54
C VAL A 48 5.16 -2.08 6.70
N CYS A 49 3.84 -2.19 6.62
CA CYS A 49 3.03 -1.20 5.90
C CYS A 49 3.17 0.22 6.46
N ALA A 50 3.31 0.39 7.79
CA ALA A 50 3.44 1.70 8.42
C ALA A 50 4.69 2.48 7.99
N GLN A 51 5.71 1.79 7.48
CA GLN A 51 6.94 2.39 6.97
C GLN A 51 6.83 2.76 5.48
N CYS A 52 5.76 2.33 4.80
CA CYS A 52 5.58 2.54 3.37
C CYS A 52 4.93 3.90 3.08
N PRO A 53 5.53 4.76 2.22
CA PRO A 53 4.95 6.06 1.86
C PRO A 53 3.67 5.94 1.01
N LEU A 54 3.40 4.76 0.46
CA LEU A 54 2.22 4.49 -0.38
C LEU A 54 0.99 4.04 0.41
N THR A 55 1.01 4.11 1.75
CA THR A 55 -0.03 3.56 2.63
C THR A 55 -1.44 3.99 2.23
N SER A 56 -1.69 5.29 2.04
CA SER A 56 -3.01 5.81 1.68
C SER A 56 -3.48 5.36 0.30
N ARG A 57 -2.59 5.38 -0.70
CA ARG A 57 -2.91 4.96 -2.08
C ARG A 57 -3.19 3.46 -2.15
N CYS A 58 -2.38 2.67 -1.45
CA CYS A 58 -2.51 1.22 -1.34
C CYS A 58 -3.85 0.84 -0.68
N LEU A 59 -4.23 1.53 0.40
CA LEU A 59 -5.50 1.32 1.08
C LEU A 59 -6.71 1.67 0.19
N GLN A 60 -6.63 2.76 -0.57
CA GLN A 60 -7.70 3.14 -1.50
C GLN A 60 -7.85 2.13 -2.63
N PHE A 61 -6.75 1.71 -3.23
CA PHE A 61 -6.73 0.68 -4.25
C PHE A 61 -7.36 -0.63 -3.75
N ALA A 62 -6.95 -1.10 -2.57
CA ALA A 62 -7.43 -2.36 -2.02
C ALA A 62 -8.94 -2.34 -1.72
N GLN A 63 -9.48 -1.19 -1.30
CA GLN A 63 -10.93 -1.00 -1.13
C GLN A 63 -11.68 -1.06 -2.46
N GLN A 64 -11.17 -0.38 -3.50
CA GLN A 64 -11.80 -0.35 -4.83
C GLN A 64 -11.76 -1.71 -5.53
N SER A 65 -10.62 -2.40 -5.46
CA SER A 65 -10.40 -3.71 -6.08
C SER A 65 -11.03 -4.87 -5.29
N ARG A 66 -11.58 -4.60 -4.10
CA ARG A 66 -12.15 -5.60 -3.18
C ARG A 66 -11.13 -6.65 -2.74
N GLU A 67 -9.89 -6.22 -2.53
CA GLU A 67 -8.79 -7.08 -2.07
C GLU A 67 -9.03 -7.61 -0.65
N THR A 68 -8.32 -8.69 -0.32
CA THR A 68 -8.31 -9.30 1.01
C THR A 68 -6.86 -9.41 1.50
N GLY A 69 -6.66 -9.35 2.82
CA GLY A 69 -5.33 -9.36 3.43
C GLY A 69 -4.93 -7.99 3.99
N VAL A 70 -3.64 -7.79 4.28
CA VAL A 70 -3.15 -6.53 4.85
C VAL A 70 -2.73 -5.57 3.74
N TRP A 71 -3.43 -4.44 3.63
CA TRP A 71 -3.18 -3.41 2.63
C TRP A 71 -3.17 -2.04 3.30
N GLY A 72 -2.16 -1.21 3.00
CA GLY A 72 -2.04 0.14 3.56
C GLY A 72 -2.16 0.21 5.09
N GLY A 73 -1.63 -0.81 5.80
CA GLY A 73 -1.65 -0.87 7.27
C GLY A 73 -2.98 -1.30 7.87
N GLN A 74 -3.95 -1.72 7.06
CA GLN A 74 -5.24 -2.21 7.50
C GLN A 74 -5.45 -3.66 7.04
N LEU A 75 -6.16 -4.46 7.83
CA LEU A 75 -6.65 -5.75 7.37
C LEU A 75 -7.95 -5.51 6.62
N LEU A 76 -8.02 -5.96 5.37
CA LEU A 76 -9.21 -5.88 4.54
C LEU A 76 -9.77 -7.28 4.27
N GLU A 77 -11.09 -7.36 4.18
CA GLU A 77 -11.81 -8.52 3.71
C GLU A 77 -12.83 -8.04 2.67
N HIS A 78 -12.69 -8.49 1.42
CA HIS A 78 -13.51 -8.04 0.29
C HIS A 78 -13.54 -6.50 0.13
N GLY A 79 -12.40 -5.84 0.32
CA GLY A 79 -12.28 -4.38 0.25
C GLY A 79 -12.82 -3.63 1.47
N LYS A 80 -13.26 -4.32 2.53
CA LYS A 80 -13.76 -3.69 3.76
C LYS A 80 -12.73 -3.80 4.86
N VAL A 81 -12.38 -2.66 5.49
CA VAL A 81 -11.47 -2.65 6.64
C VAL A 81 -12.10 -3.41 7.81
N ARG A 82 -11.36 -4.39 8.34
CA ARG A 82 -11.73 -5.16 9.52
C ARG A 82 -10.91 -4.67 10.70
N ILE A 83 -11.61 -4.10 11.69
CA ILE A 83 -11.02 -3.74 12.96
C ILE A 83 -10.96 -5.01 13.81
N ARG A 84 -9.80 -5.67 13.82
CA ARG A 84 -9.52 -6.77 14.74
C ARG A 84 -8.62 -6.21 15.85
N PRO A 85 -9.11 -6.04 17.08
CA PRO A 85 -8.33 -5.45 18.16
C PRO A 85 -7.20 -6.41 18.54
N LEU A 86 -5.97 -5.89 18.68
CA LEU A 86 -4.74 -6.65 19.00
C LEU A 86 -4.80 -7.55 20.23
N ARG A 87 -5.86 -7.44 21.05
CA ARG A 87 -6.10 -8.26 22.24
C ARG A 87 -6.88 -9.54 21.94
N ASP A 88 -7.80 -9.52 20.97
CA ASP A 88 -8.56 -10.70 20.52
C ASP A 88 -7.76 -11.55 19.52
N LEU A 89 -6.50 -11.18 19.34
CA LEU A 89 -5.56 -11.71 18.38
C LEU A 89 -4.68 -12.85 18.97
N ALA A 90 -4.67 -13.03 20.28
CA ALA A 90 -3.93 -14.13 20.92
C ALA A 90 -4.78 -15.40 21.14
N ALA A 91 -6.05 -15.39 20.74
CA ALA A 91 -7.06 -16.32 21.26
C ALA A 91 -7.32 -17.60 20.42
N GLU A 92 -6.53 -17.89 19.40
CA GLU A 92 -6.66 -19.12 18.61
C GLU A 92 -5.39 -19.96 18.76
N MET A 93 -5.35 -20.70 19.87
CA MET A 93 -4.48 -21.85 20.15
C MET A 93 -5.37 -23.08 20.35
#